data_AF-A0A2E0I366-F1
#
_entry.id   AF-A0A2E0I366-F1
#
_cell.length_a   1.000
_cell.length_b   1.000
_cell.length_c   1.000
_cell.angle_alpha   90.00
_cell.angle_beta   90.00
_cell.angle_gamma   90.00
#
_symmetry.space_group_name_H-M   'P 1'
#
loop_
_entity.id
_entity.type
_entity.pdbx_description
1 polymer ?
#
loop_
_entity_poly.entity_id
_entity_poly.type
_entity_poly.pdbx_seq_one_letter_code
_entity_poly.pdbx_strand_id
1 'polypeptide(L)'
;MISMKNLILILILTTTINLTSQNTRGKANDAGRIVLNTFVEDLENIPQAAMKLLKNKISQIASGNGMGGNESFPRFIISADVDVLTKDITPTAPPKTALTLAVNLYIGDGIEGTIFASEYIELKGIANNDTKAFIQSFRALSPRNKKFNYFIESGKRKIIEYYNSKCDFILKEANTLADQKDFDNSISKLIEIPEVCKDCYDKAMDLSTSIFKRKMENECQQNITKSNSFIAQDNWLEAPNPISNYTPDMTCYTEVKSLLDKIVDHKCAISLGKAKGAWASRDSKSASSALSEISFDSSCYKEAQALFKAISNDIDAKEKRDWDLQYEKYNRDQVVKEIIAETNRLDSNSRREINELDSDSRRKINELDSDSQRRVNEINAQNKTKEIEAMRQVGIAYAENQPRVKYKLLK
;
A
#
# COMPACT_ATOMS: atom_id res chain seq x y z
N MET A 1 56.10 -53.91 15.44
CA MET A 1 55.89 -53.12 16.67
C MET A 1 55.42 -51.73 16.24
N ILE A 2 54.30 -51.30 16.80
CA ILE A 2 53.46 -50.11 16.54
C ILE A 2 54.32 -48.82 16.51
N SER A 3 54.08 -47.83 15.63
CA SER A 3 53.12 -46.73 15.80
C SER A 3 53.16 -45.84 14.53
N MET A 4 52.12 -45.58 13.74
CA MET A 4 50.73 -45.18 14.05
C MET A 4 50.66 -44.03 15.06
N LYS A 5 51.13 -42.84 14.68
CA LYS A 5 50.76 -41.61 15.39
C LYS A 5 50.70 -40.29 14.60
N ASN A 6 51.16 -40.22 13.35
CA ASN A 6 51.12 -38.95 12.59
C ASN A 6 50.35 -39.01 11.26
N LEU A 7 49.48 -40.01 11.06
CA LEU A 7 48.61 -40.12 9.87
C LEU A 7 47.11 -39.99 10.21
N ILE A 8 46.79 -39.30 11.30
CA ILE A 8 45.41 -38.98 11.73
C ILE A 8 45.39 -37.49 12.11
N LEU A 9 45.53 -36.59 11.12
CA LEU A 9 45.11 -35.18 11.30
C LEU A 9 44.94 -34.38 9.99
N ILE A 10 44.89 -35.01 8.80
CA ILE A 10 44.63 -34.27 7.54
C ILE A 10 43.76 -35.13 6.59
N LEU A 11 42.72 -35.79 7.10
CA LEU A 11 41.74 -36.48 6.24
C LEU A 11 40.31 -36.56 6.81
N ILE A 12 39.93 -35.65 7.72
CA ILE A 12 38.55 -35.49 8.17
C ILE A 12 38.32 -33.98 8.43
N LEU A 13 37.20 -33.44 7.94
CA LEU A 13 36.82 -32.01 7.79
C LEU A 13 37.59 -31.30 6.66
N THR A 14 37.03 -31.03 5.47
CA THR A 14 35.72 -30.45 5.21
C THR A 14 35.20 -30.90 3.84
N THR A 15 34.30 -31.88 3.83
CA THR A 15 33.31 -32.04 2.75
C THR A 15 32.26 -30.95 2.92
N THR A 16 32.51 -29.75 2.41
CA THR A 16 31.42 -28.81 2.10
C THR A 16 30.80 -29.27 0.79
N ILE A 17 29.81 -30.15 0.92
CA ILE A 17 28.83 -30.40 -0.12
C ILE A 17 28.09 -29.07 -0.30
N ASN A 18 28.52 -28.24 -1.23
CA ASN A 18 27.67 -27.16 -1.71
C ASN A 18 26.58 -27.82 -2.55
N LEU A 19 25.49 -28.19 -1.86
CA LEU A 19 24.19 -28.40 -2.48
C LEU A 19 23.83 -27.10 -3.19
N THR A 20 24.12 -27.03 -4.48
CA THR A 20 23.54 -25.98 -5.32
C THR A 20 22.07 -26.35 -5.55
N SER A 21 21.22 -25.98 -4.61
CA SER A 21 19.82 -25.67 -4.89
C SER A 21 19.82 -24.44 -5.82
N GLN A 22 19.99 -24.65 -7.13
CA GLN A 22 19.73 -23.61 -8.11
C GLN A 22 18.22 -23.58 -8.39
N ASN A 23 17.51 -22.70 -7.68
CA ASN A 23 16.23 -22.21 -8.18
C ASN A 23 16.51 -21.29 -9.37
N THR A 24 16.49 -21.83 -10.59
CA THR A 24 16.43 -21.06 -11.84
C THR A 24 15.01 -20.61 -12.14
N ARG A 25 14.34 -19.96 -11.17
CA ARG A 25 13.13 -19.18 -11.43
C ARG A 25 13.53 -17.72 -11.48
N GLY A 26 13.36 -17.12 -12.65
CA GLY A 26 13.64 -15.70 -12.89
C GLY A 26 13.02 -14.86 -11.79
N LYS A 27 13.87 -14.22 -10.98
CA LYS A 27 13.46 -13.26 -9.98
C LYS A 27 12.97 -12.02 -10.72
N ALA A 28 11.67 -11.96 -10.96
CA ALA A 28 10.97 -10.69 -10.85
C ALA A 28 11.01 -10.34 -9.36
N ASN A 29 11.54 -9.17 -9.03
CA ASN A 29 11.70 -8.66 -7.66
C ASN A 29 10.50 -9.02 -6.76
N ASP A 30 10.79 -9.62 -5.61
CA ASP A 30 9.80 -10.25 -4.72
C ASP A 30 8.77 -9.27 -4.12
N ALA A 31 8.93 -7.96 -4.31
CA ALA A 31 8.01 -6.93 -3.84
C ALA A 31 6.72 -6.78 -4.67
N GLY A 32 6.74 -7.07 -5.98
CA GLY A 32 5.61 -6.82 -6.89
C GLY A 32 5.02 -8.09 -7.50
N ARG A 33 4.64 -9.09 -6.71
CA ARG A 33 4.06 -10.34 -7.25
C ARG A 33 2.55 -10.17 -7.48
N ILE A 34 2.11 -10.36 -8.72
CA ILE A 34 0.68 -10.50 -9.02
C ILE A 34 0.16 -11.77 -8.33
N VAL A 35 -0.85 -11.61 -7.49
CA VAL A 35 -1.60 -12.69 -6.87
C VAL A 35 -2.83 -13.00 -7.71
N LEU A 36 -3.12 -14.29 -7.92
CA LEU A 36 -4.29 -14.79 -8.61
C LEU A 36 -5.12 -15.62 -7.64
N ASN A 37 -6.20 -15.04 -7.13
CA ASN A 37 -7.17 -15.79 -6.35
C ASN A 37 -8.04 -16.64 -7.27
N THR A 38 -8.37 -17.85 -6.84
CA THR A 38 -9.34 -18.68 -7.58
C THR A 38 -10.75 -18.20 -7.29
N PHE A 39 -11.46 -17.77 -8.33
CA PHE A 39 -12.87 -17.43 -8.26
C PHE A 39 -13.64 -18.20 -9.33
N VAL A 40 -14.46 -19.17 -8.89
CA VAL A 40 -15.33 -19.95 -9.78
C VAL A 40 -16.69 -20.01 -9.11
N GLU A 41 -17.71 -19.51 -9.79
CA GLU A 41 -19.09 -19.58 -9.33
C GLU A 41 -19.57 -21.04 -9.27
N ASP A 42 -20.57 -21.30 -8.43
CA ASP A 42 -21.15 -22.64 -8.37
C ASP A 42 -22.04 -22.85 -9.60
N LEU A 43 -21.67 -23.83 -10.43
CA LEU A 43 -22.36 -24.14 -11.67
C LEU A 43 -23.48 -25.15 -11.40
N GLU A 44 -24.74 -24.78 -11.69
CA GLU A 44 -25.94 -25.58 -11.37
C GLU A 44 -25.86 -27.03 -11.87
N ASN A 45 -25.27 -27.23 -13.05
CA ASN A 45 -25.18 -28.53 -13.72
C ASN A 45 -23.97 -29.38 -13.28
N ILE A 46 -23.20 -28.92 -12.29
CA ILE A 46 -21.99 -29.60 -11.82
C ILE A 46 -22.11 -29.94 -10.33
N PRO A 47 -21.96 -31.22 -9.96
CA PRO A 47 -22.02 -31.63 -8.55
C PRO A 47 -21.01 -30.88 -7.68
N GLN A 48 -21.43 -30.40 -6.50
CA GLN A 48 -20.59 -29.61 -5.59
C GLN A 48 -19.25 -30.27 -5.26
N ALA A 49 -19.21 -31.60 -5.12
CA ALA A 49 -17.97 -32.33 -4.88
C ALA A 49 -16.97 -32.22 -6.04
N ALA A 50 -17.47 -32.18 -7.29
CA ALA A 50 -16.65 -31.96 -8.48
C ALA A 50 -16.23 -30.50 -8.59
N MET A 51 -17.11 -29.54 -8.26
CA MET A 51 -16.77 -28.11 -8.20
C MET A 51 -15.65 -27.82 -7.21
N LYS A 52 -15.69 -28.41 -6.00
CA LYS A 52 -14.61 -28.29 -5.01
C LYS A 52 -13.28 -28.79 -5.57
N LEU A 53 -13.29 -29.90 -6.33
CA LEU A 53 -12.09 -30.41 -6.97
C LEU A 53 -11.58 -29.46 -8.06
N LEU A 54 -12.46 -28.92 -8.91
CA LEU A 54 -12.09 -27.95 -9.94
C LEU A 54 -11.44 -26.70 -9.33
N LYS A 55 -12.08 -26.08 -8.32
CA LYS A 55 -11.53 -24.92 -7.60
C LYS A 55 -10.14 -25.24 -7.04
N ASN A 56 -9.97 -26.40 -6.39
CA ASN A 56 -8.67 -26.83 -5.87
C ASN A 56 -7.61 -27.00 -6.98
N LYS A 57 -7.98 -27.57 -8.14
CA LYS A 57 -7.05 -27.74 -9.26
C LYS A 57 -6.62 -26.40 -9.85
N ILE A 58 -7.54 -25.44 -9.96
CA ILE A 58 -7.24 -24.08 -10.43
C ILE A 58 -6.34 -23.34 -9.43
N SER A 59 -6.63 -23.44 -8.13
CA SER A 59 -5.73 -22.90 -7.08
C SER A 59 -4.34 -23.53 -7.14
N GLN A 60 -4.24 -24.82 -7.47
CA GLN A 60 -2.96 -25.50 -7.68
C GLN A 60 -2.23 -25.02 -8.94
N ILE A 61 -2.95 -24.61 -9.99
CA ILE A 61 -2.35 -24.01 -11.19
C ILE A 61 -1.68 -22.67 -10.84
N ALA A 62 -2.39 -21.79 -10.13
CA ALA A 62 -1.85 -20.50 -9.70
C ALA A 62 -0.70 -20.65 -8.70
N SER A 63 -0.89 -21.43 -7.63
CA SER A 63 0.14 -21.66 -6.61
C SER A 63 1.35 -22.42 -7.15
N GLY A 64 1.17 -23.37 -8.08
CA GLY A 64 2.25 -24.06 -8.76
C GLY A 64 3.17 -23.11 -9.54
N ASN A 65 2.63 -21.98 -10.01
CA ASN A 65 3.36 -20.90 -10.67
C ASN A 65 3.76 -19.76 -9.73
N GLY A 66 3.60 -19.92 -8.40
CA GLY A 66 4.01 -18.93 -7.41
C GLY A 66 3.11 -17.69 -7.35
N MET A 67 1.90 -17.77 -7.92
CA MET A 67 0.91 -16.68 -7.98
C MET A 67 -0.37 -17.01 -7.21
N GLY A 68 -0.38 -18.09 -6.43
CA GLY A 68 -1.55 -18.43 -5.61
C GLY A 68 -1.68 -17.49 -4.42
N GLY A 69 -2.90 -17.10 -4.10
CA GLY A 69 -3.22 -16.36 -2.89
C GLY A 69 -4.67 -16.55 -2.44
N ASN A 70 -4.98 -15.91 -1.33
CA ASN A 70 -6.31 -15.94 -0.71
C ASN A 70 -6.61 -14.55 -0.10
N GLU A 71 -6.36 -13.50 -0.88
CA GLU A 71 -6.66 -12.13 -0.51
C GLU A 71 -8.17 -11.96 -0.28
N SER A 72 -8.56 -11.13 0.69
CA SER A 72 -9.98 -10.85 0.96
C SER A 72 -10.65 -10.04 -0.15
N PHE A 73 -9.88 -9.21 -0.84
CA PHE A 73 -10.34 -8.36 -1.94
C PHE A 73 -9.36 -8.48 -3.11
N PRO A 74 -9.36 -9.62 -3.82
CA PRO A 74 -8.40 -9.85 -4.90
C PRO A 74 -8.78 -8.99 -6.10
N ARG A 75 -7.79 -8.25 -6.63
CA ARG A 75 -7.97 -7.57 -7.92
C ARG A 75 -7.92 -8.56 -9.07
N PHE A 76 -6.91 -9.43 -9.09
CA PHE A 76 -6.73 -10.41 -10.17
C PHE A 76 -7.20 -11.79 -9.74
N ILE A 77 -7.96 -12.41 -10.62
CA ILE A 77 -8.54 -13.73 -10.39
C ILE A 77 -8.16 -14.69 -11.50
N ILE A 78 -8.11 -15.97 -11.16
CA ILE A 78 -8.18 -17.08 -12.10
C ILE A 78 -9.55 -17.73 -11.97
N SER A 79 -10.27 -17.80 -13.08
CA SER A 79 -11.63 -18.32 -13.15
C SER A 79 -11.75 -19.46 -14.15
N ALA A 80 -12.89 -20.15 -14.12
CA ALA A 80 -13.21 -21.20 -15.06
C ALA A 80 -14.70 -21.19 -15.39
N ASP A 81 -14.99 -21.44 -16.65
CA ASP A 81 -16.32 -21.82 -17.13
C ASP A 81 -16.27 -23.25 -17.68
N VAL A 82 -17.38 -23.98 -17.54
CA VAL A 82 -17.46 -25.41 -17.88
C VAL A 82 -18.75 -25.75 -18.61
N ASP A 83 -18.60 -26.20 -19.85
CA ASP A 83 -19.68 -26.70 -20.68
C ASP A 83 -19.63 -28.23 -20.79
N VAL A 84 -20.80 -28.87 -20.72
CA VAL A 84 -20.94 -30.31 -21.02
C VAL A 84 -21.14 -30.46 -22.53
N LEU A 85 -20.10 -30.89 -23.24
CA LEU A 85 -20.16 -31.11 -24.69
C LEU A 85 -20.94 -32.38 -25.04
N THR A 86 -20.64 -33.48 -24.35
CA THR A 86 -21.37 -34.75 -24.51
C THR A 86 -21.59 -35.43 -23.17
N LYS A 87 -22.72 -36.13 -23.06
CA LYS A 87 -23.07 -36.98 -21.92
C LYS A 87 -23.74 -38.24 -22.45
N ASP A 88 -23.01 -39.34 -22.43
CA ASP A 88 -23.43 -40.62 -22.99
C ASP A 88 -23.49 -41.68 -21.90
N ILE A 89 -24.42 -42.64 -22.02
CA ILE A 89 -24.45 -43.83 -21.16
C ILE A 89 -23.85 -45.00 -21.97
N THR A 90 -22.75 -45.57 -21.47
CA THR A 90 -22.03 -46.64 -22.19
C THR A 90 -22.85 -47.93 -22.18
N PRO A 91 -22.85 -48.70 -23.29
CA PRO A 91 -23.55 -49.99 -23.38
C PRO A 91 -22.73 -51.11 -22.71
N THR A 92 -22.19 -50.87 -21.53
CA THR A 92 -21.42 -51.84 -20.74
C THR A 92 -22.25 -52.40 -19.59
N ALA A 93 -21.87 -53.55 -19.03
CA ALA A 93 -22.44 -54.07 -17.78
C ALA A 93 -21.39 -53.95 -16.66
N PRO A 94 -21.58 -53.09 -15.64
CA PRO A 94 -22.67 -52.12 -15.47
C PRO A 94 -22.54 -50.91 -16.43
N PRO A 95 -23.65 -50.20 -16.72
CA PRO A 95 -23.61 -48.96 -17.51
C PRO A 95 -22.77 -47.89 -16.82
N LYS A 96 -22.08 -47.05 -17.59
CA LYS A 96 -21.28 -45.92 -17.09
C LYS A 96 -21.72 -44.62 -17.75
N THR A 97 -21.65 -43.51 -17.02
CA THR A 97 -21.75 -42.16 -17.58
C THR A 97 -20.39 -41.79 -18.18
N ALA A 98 -20.36 -41.47 -19.47
CA ALA A 98 -19.23 -40.87 -20.17
C ALA A 98 -19.52 -39.38 -20.42
N LEU A 99 -18.58 -38.52 -20.03
CA LEU A 99 -18.65 -37.07 -20.20
C LEU A 99 -17.49 -36.57 -21.06
N THR A 100 -17.79 -35.61 -21.92
CA THR A 100 -16.82 -34.70 -22.52
C THR A 100 -17.15 -33.28 -22.07
N LEU A 101 -16.20 -32.61 -21.44
CA LEU A 101 -16.35 -31.26 -20.90
C LEU A 101 -15.42 -30.30 -21.65
N ALA A 102 -15.94 -29.13 -22.00
CA ALA A 102 -15.14 -27.98 -22.38
C ALA A 102 -14.90 -27.13 -21.12
N VAL A 103 -13.65 -26.87 -20.78
CA VAL A 103 -13.25 -26.01 -19.67
C VAL A 103 -12.48 -24.83 -20.22
N ASN A 104 -13.03 -23.63 -20.04
CA ASN A 104 -12.37 -22.38 -20.38
C ASN A 104 -11.83 -21.74 -19.12
N LEU A 105 -10.50 -21.64 -19.00
CA LEU A 105 -9.86 -20.90 -17.91
C LEU A 105 -9.66 -19.44 -18.32
N TYR A 106 -9.79 -18.53 -17.36
CA TYR A 106 -9.60 -17.10 -17.56
C TYR A 106 -8.68 -16.52 -16.49
N ILE A 107 -7.82 -15.57 -16.86
CA ILE A 107 -7.13 -14.65 -15.94
C ILE A 107 -7.67 -13.26 -16.23
N GLY A 108 -8.20 -12.59 -15.22
CA GLY A 108 -8.87 -11.30 -15.39
C GLY A 108 -8.84 -10.43 -14.14
N ASP A 109 -9.30 -9.18 -14.33
CA ASP A 109 -9.61 -8.23 -13.26
C ASP A 109 -11.02 -8.52 -12.74
N GLY A 110 -11.15 -8.87 -11.45
CA GLY A 110 -12.42 -9.20 -10.80
C GLY A 110 -13.30 -7.99 -10.46
N ILE A 111 -12.79 -6.77 -10.65
CA ILE A 111 -13.50 -5.50 -10.42
C ILE A 111 -13.98 -4.92 -11.75
N GLU A 112 -13.07 -4.76 -12.72
CA GLU A 112 -13.40 -4.18 -14.04
C GLU A 112 -13.99 -5.20 -15.03
N GLY A 113 -13.78 -6.50 -14.79
CA GLY A 113 -14.20 -7.57 -15.71
C GLY A 113 -13.30 -7.73 -16.93
N THR A 114 -12.13 -7.10 -16.96
CA THR A 114 -11.17 -7.22 -18.06
C THR A 114 -10.54 -8.61 -18.09
N ILE A 115 -10.65 -9.32 -19.20
CA ILE A 115 -9.99 -10.62 -19.42
C ILE A 115 -8.63 -10.41 -20.07
N PHE A 116 -7.56 -10.81 -19.40
CA PHE A 116 -6.20 -10.71 -19.92
C PHE A 116 -5.81 -11.96 -20.72
N ALA A 117 -6.09 -13.15 -20.19
CA ALA A 117 -5.76 -14.40 -20.86
C ALA A 117 -6.87 -15.43 -20.71
N SER A 118 -6.96 -16.33 -21.70
CA SER A 118 -7.81 -17.50 -21.65
C SER A 118 -7.08 -18.76 -22.12
N GLU A 119 -7.54 -19.93 -21.67
CA GLU A 119 -7.00 -21.24 -22.06
C GLU A 119 -8.13 -22.28 -22.11
N TYR A 120 -8.31 -22.93 -23.27
CA TYR A 120 -9.32 -23.96 -23.49
C TYR A 120 -8.78 -25.37 -23.20
N ILE A 121 -9.63 -26.23 -22.64
CA ILE A 121 -9.30 -27.60 -22.28
C ILE A 121 -10.50 -28.50 -22.49
N GLU A 122 -10.31 -29.57 -23.26
CA GLU A 122 -11.28 -30.67 -23.30
C GLU A 122 -10.90 -31.72 -22.25
N LEU A 123 -11.83 -32.07 -21.37
CA LEU A 123 -11.66 -33.09 -20.33
C LEU A 123 -12.66 -34.22 -20.54
N LYS A 124 -12.22 -35.46 -20.32
CA LYS A 124 -13.06 -36.66 -20.47
C LYS A 124 -13.07 -37.47 -19.19
N GLY A 125 -14.22 -38.03 -18.86
CA GLY A 125 -14.38 -38.90 -17.69
C GLY A 125 -15.48 -39.94 -17.92
N ILE A 126 -15.25 -41.17 -17.45
CA ILE A 126 -16.17 -42.30 -17.60
C ILE A 126 -16.28 -43.05 -16.28
N ALA A 127 -17.41 -42.91 -15.59
CA ALA A 127 -17.61 -43.52 -14.28
C ALA A 127 -19.04 -44.02 -14.06
N ASN A 128 -19.27 -44.70 -12.94
CA ASN A 128 -20.54 -45.38 -12.66
C ASN A 128 -21.73 -44.44 -12.41
N ASN A 129 -21.52 -43.12 -12.31
CA ASN A 129 -22.56 -42.10 -12.20
C ASN A 129 -21.99 -40.72 -12.56
N ASP A 130 -22.87 -39.74 -12.69
CA ASP A 130 -22.55 -38.36 -13.09
C ASP A 130 -21.49 -37.71 -12.18
N THR A 131 -21.69 -37.73 -10.86
CA THR A 131 -20.74 -37.15 -9.89
C THR A 131 -19.34 -37.72 -10.03
N LYS A 132 -19.22 -39.04 -10.17
CA LYS A 132 -17.91 -39.69 -10.36
C LYS A 132 -17.32 -39.37 -11.74
N ALA A 133 -18.14 -39.23 -12.78
CA ALA A 133 -17.67 -38.90 -14.13
C ALA A 133 -17.12 -37.46 -14.19
N PHE A 134 -17.79 -36.49 -13.55
CA PHE A 134 -17.27 -35.13 -13.39
C PHE A 134 -15.97 -35.10 -12.58
N ILE A 135 -15.93 -35.78 -11.43
CA ILE A 135 -14.70 -35.88 -10.62
C ILE A 135 -13.55 -36.47 -11.43
N GLN A 136 -13.79 -37.53 -12.21
CA GLN A 136 -12.76 -38.13 -13.05
C GLN A 136 -12.29 -37.18 -14.16
N SER A 137 -13.21 -36.46 -14.80
CA SER A 137 -12.88 -35.45 -15.81
C SER A 137 -11.95 -34.38 -15.24
N PHE A 138 -12.28 -33.80 -14.07
CA PHE A 138 -11.43 -32.79 -13.42
C PHE A 138 -10.15 -33.35 -12.80
N ARG A 139 -10.07 -34.66 -12.50
CA ARG A 139 -8.79 -35.27 -12.08
C ARG A 139 -7.74 -35.22 -13.18
N ALA A 140 -8.15 -35.34 -14.45
CA ALA A 140 -7.27 -35.25 -15.61
C ALA A 140 -6.66 -33.86 -15.80
N LEU A 141 -7.26 -32.81 -15.22
CA LEU A 141 -6.66 -31.49 -15.15
C LEU A 141 -5.39 -31.55 -14.29
N SER A 142 -4.22 -31.54 -14.94
CA SER A 142 -2.93 -31.62 -14.26
C SER A 142 -2.33 -30.22 -14.05
N PRO A 143 -2.24 -29.71 -12.81
CA PRO A 143 -1.71 -28.36 -12.56
C PRO A 143 -0.26 -28.16 -12.99
N ARG A 144 0.49 -29.25 -13.20
CA ARG A 144 1.90 -29.24 -13.64
C ARG A 144 2.06 -29.26 -15.16
N ASN A 145 0.96 -29.22 -15.92
CA ASN A 145 1.03 -29.19 -17.37
C ASN A 145 1.70 -27.89 -17.84
N LYS A 146 2.71 -28.00 -18.71
CA LYS A 146 3.46 -26.86 -19.25
C LYS A 146 2.56 -25.80 -19.90
N LYS A 147 1.40 -26.19 -20.44
CA LYS A 147 0.44 -25.24 -21.01
C LYS A 147 -0.09 -24.24 -19.99
N PHE A 148 -0.26 -24.65 -18.73
CA PHE A 148 -0.71 -23.75 -17.68
C PHE A 148 0.39 -22.77 -17.25
N ASN A 149 1.66 -23.17 -17.33
CA ASN A 149 2.75 -22.24 -17.12
C ASN A 149 2.73 -21.14 -18.19
N TYR A 150 2.52 -21.51 -19.47
CA TYR A 150 2.39 -20.52 -20.55
C TYR A 150 1.17 -19.61 -20.37
N PHE A 151 0.02 -20.18 -20.00
CA PHE A 151 -1.21 -19.44 -19.71
C PHE A 151 -1.00 -18.40 -18.60
N ILE A 152 -0.40 -18.81 -17.48
CA ILE A 152 -0.11 -17.93 -16.34
C ILE A 152 0.88 -16.82 -16.74
N GLU A 153 2.01 -17.16 -17.39
CA GLU A 153 3.01 -16.18 -17.83
C GLU A 153 2.43 -15.19 -18.85
N SER A 154 1.59 -15.67 -19.77
CA SER A 154 0.89 -14.82 -20.73
C SER A 154 -0.08 -13.86 -20.04
N GLY A 155 -0.84 -14.34 -19.05
CA GLY A 155 -1.72 -13.51 -18.23
C GLY A 155 -0.97 -12.42 -17.48
N LYS A 156 0.11 -12.78 -16.79
CA LYS A 156 0.99 -11.82 -16.09
C LYS A 156 1.52 -10.74 -17.02
N ARG A 157 2.06 -11.12 -18.17
CA ARG A 157 2.57 -10.17 -19.15
C ARG A 157 1.49 -9.21 -19.64
N LYS A 158 0.30 -9.72 -19.97
CA LYS A 158 -0.80 -8.89 -20.46
C LYS A 158 -1.39 -7.95 -19.41
N ILE A 159 -1.41 -8.35 -18.13
CA ILE A 159 -1.76 -7.45 -17.02
C ILE A 159 -0.79 -6.25 -17.02
N ILE A 160 0.52 -6.54 -17.04
CA ILE A 160 1.55 -5.49 -17.03
C ILE A 160 1.43 -4.58 -18.27
N GLU A 161 1.24 -5.17 -19.46
CA GLU A 161 1.03 -4.42 -20.71
C GLU A 161 -0.21 -3.52 -20.65
N TYR A 162 -1.31 -4.00 -20.05
CA TYR A 162 -2.53 -3.22 -19.89
C TYR A 162 -2.29 -1.97 -19.04
N TYR A 163 -1.79 -2.10 -17.81
CA TYR A 163 -1.56 -0.94 -16.94
C TYR A 163 -0.49 0.00 -17.49
N ASN A 164 0.59 -0.53 -18.07
CA ASN A 164 1.62 0.31 -18.66
C ASN A 164 1.10 1.11 -19.86
N SER A 165 0.28 0.51 -20.73
CA SER A 165 -0.31 1.21 -21.89
C SER A 165 -1.43 2.19 -21.50
N LYS A 166 -2.11 1.95 -20.38
CA LYS A 166 -3.19 2.80 -19.87
C LYS A 166 -2.72 3.83 -18.85
N CYS A 167 -1.46 3.78 -18.42
CA CYS A 167 -0.94 4.57 -17.31
C CYS A 167 -1.30 6.05 -17.42
N ASP A 168 -0.95 6.69 -18.53
CA ASP A 168 -1.19 8.13 -18.71
C ASP A 168 -2.69 8.48 -18.69
N PHE A 169 -3.56 7.58 -19.16
CA PHE A 169 -5.01 7.76 -19.08
C PHE A 169 -5.52 7.66 -17.64
N ILE A 170 -5.04 6.66 -16.88
CA ILE A 170 -5.41 6.46 -15.48
C ILE A 170 -4.98 7.67 -14.64
N LEU A 171 -3.73 8.12 -14.80
CA LEU A 171 -3.21 9.31 -14.11
C LEU A 171 -4.01 10.57 -14.46
N LYS A 172 -4.37 10.76 -15.74
CA LYS A 172 -5.17 11.91 -16.18
C LYS A 172 -6.60 11.87 -15.65
N GLU A 173 -7.23 10.70 -15.66
CA GLU A 173 -8.58 10.51 -15.10
C GLU A 173 -8.59 10.78 -13.60
N ALA A 174 -7.62 10.23 -12.86
CA ALA A 174 -7.44 10.51 -11.44
C ALA A 174 -7.25 12.01 -11.16
N ASN A 175 -6.39 12.70 -11.93
CA ASN A 175 -6.22 14.14 -11.75
C ASN A 175 -7.51 14.92 -12.07
N THR A 176 -8.29 14.48 -13.06
CA THR A 176 -9.59 15.09 -13.40
C THR A 176 -10.59 14.94 -12.26
N LEU A 177 -10.66 13.77 -11.62
CA LEU A 177 -11.49 13.55 -10.43
C LEU A 177 -11.08 14.49 -9.28
N ALA A 178 -9.77 14.66 -9.05
CA ALA A 178 -9.27 15.60 -8.04
C ALA A 178 -9.57 17.07 -8.38
N ASP A 179 -9.56 17.46 -9.66
CA ASP A 179 -9.96 18.80 -10.11
C ASP A 179 -11.46 19.05 -9.85
N GLN A 180 -12.27 17.99 -9.87
CA GLN A 180 -13.69 18.01 -9.49
C GLN A 180 -13.91 17.92 -7.97
N LYS A 181 -12.84 17.92 -7.17
CA LYS A 181 -12.85 17.71 -5.71
C LYS A 181 -13.33 16.33 -5.27
N ASP A 182 -13.40 15.37 -6.20
CA ASP A 182 -13.66 13.96 -5.89
C ASP A 182 -12.32 13.26 -5.56
N PHE A 183 -11.75 13.65 -4.43
CA PHE A 183 -10.41 13.22 -4.02
C PHE A 183 -10.34 11.73 -3.67
N ASP A 184 -11.41 11.18 -3.09
CA ASP A 184 -11.43 9.78 -2.65
C ASP A 184 -11.44 8.82 -3.84
N ASN A 185 -12.30 9.06 -4.84
CA ASN A 185 -12.30 8.26 -6.06
C ASN A 185 -11.01 8.47 -6.87
N SER A 186 -10.47 9.70 -6.88
CA SER A 186 -9.18 9.99 -7.50
C SER A 186 -8.05 9.13 -6.92
N ILE A 187 -7.92 9.09 -5.59
CA ILE A 187 -6.90 8.28 -4.91
C ILE A 187 -7.17 6.78 -5.11
N SER A 188 -8.43 6.34 -5.03
CA SER A 188 -8.83 4.94 -5.27
C SER A 188 -8.35 4.46 -6.65
N LYS A 189 -8.53 5.29 -7.67
CA LYS A 189 -8.10 4.98 -9.05
C LYS A 189 -6.57 4.82 -9.18
N LEU A 190 -5.79 5.50 -8.34
CA LEU A 190 -4.32 5.45 -8.38
C LEU A 190 -3.75 4.24 -7.64
N ILE A 191 -4.27 3.93 -6.44
CA ILE A 191 -3.82 2.77 -5.63
C ILE A 191 -4.15 1.42 -6.29
N GLU A 192 -5.05 1.47 -7.24
CA GLU A 192 -5.47 0.38 -8.08
C GLU A 192 -4.34 -0.15 -9.00
N ILE A 193 -3.38 0.70 -9.38
CA ILE A 193 -2.26 0.30 -10.23
C ILE A 193 -1.39 -0.72 -9.48
N PRO A 194 -1.13 -1.91 -10.05
CA PRO A 194 -0.34 -2.93 -9.38
C PRO A 194 1.14 -2.53 -9.24
N GLU A 195 1.78 -2.86 -8.10
CA GLU A 195 3.21 -2.61 -7.84
C GLU A 195 4.16 -3.24 -8.88
N VAL A 196 3.73 -4.33 -9.53
CA VAL A 196 4.50 -4.96 -10.62
C VAL A 196 4.69 -4.02 -11.82
N CYS A 197 3.83 -3.01 -11.97
CA CYS A 197 3.90 -1.98 -13.01
C CYS A 197 4.71 -0.78 -12.50
N LYS A 198 5.95 -1.03 -12.06
CA LYS A 198 6.80 -0.10 -11.27
C LYS A 198 6.72 1.36 -11.73
N ASP A 199 7.04 1.64 -13.00
CA ASP A 199 7.09 3.02 -13.50
C ASP A 199 5.73 3.73 -13.40
N CYS A 200 4.63 3.00 -13.63
CA CYS A 200 3.29 3.55 -13.50
C CYS A 200 2.85 3.68 -12.04
N TYR A 201 3.18 2.68 -11.22
CA TYR A 201 2.90 2.66 -9.79
C TYR A 201 3.59 3.83 -9.08
N ASP A 202 4.88 4.06 -9.35
CA ASP A 202 5.64 5.15 -8.75
C ASP A 202 5.00 6.51 -9.08
N LYS A 203 4.66 6.74 -10.37
CA LYS A 203 3.94 7.94 -10.80
C LYS A 203 2.57 8.08 -10.12
N ALA A 204 1.84 6.98 -9.97
CA ALA A 204 0.53 6.98 -9.34
C ALA A 204 0.62 7.29 -7.84
N MET A 205 1.63 6.78 -7.15
CA MET A 205 1.83 7.03 -5.72
C MET A 205 2.31 8.47 -5.46
N ASP A 206 3.18 9.00 -6.32
CA ASP A 206 3.57 10.41 -6.28
C ASP A 206 2.37 11.34 -6.50
N LEU A 207 1.54 11.04 -7.51
CA LEU A 207 0.32 11.78 -7.78
C LEU A 207 -0.69 11.65 -6.64
N SER A 208 -0.86 10.45 -6.07
CA SER A 208 -1.74 10.20 -4.92
C SER A 208 -1.34 11.05 -3.71
N THR A 209 -0.04 11.14 -3.44
CA THR A 209 0.49 12.01 -2.38
C THR A 209 0.19 13.49 -2.66
N SER A 210 0.36 13.94 -3.90
CA SER A 210 0.00 15.31 -4.32
C SER A 210 -1.50 15.60 -4.15
N ILE A 211 -2.35 14.66 -4.55
CA ILE A 211 -3.82 14.76 -4.46
C ILE A 211 -4.28 14.73 -3.00
N PHE A 212 -3.67 13.91 -2.15
CA PHE A 212 -3.94 13.91 -0.72
C PHE A 212 -3.64 15.26 -0.08
N LYS A 213 -2.51 15.90 -0.42
CA LYS A 213 -2.21 17.27 0.02
C LYS A 213 -3.28 18.25 -0.45
N ARG A 214 -3.70 18.19 -1.72
CA ARG A 214 -4.79 19.03 -2.25
C ARG A 214 -6.11 18.81 -1.51
N LYS A 215 -6.45 17.57 -1.15
CA LYS A 215 -7.62 17.23 -0.33
C LYS A 215 -7.56 17.93 1.02
N MET A 216 -6.45 17.76 1.75
CA MET A 216 -6.24 18.38 3.05
C MET A 216 -6.37 19.92 3.00
N GLU A 217 -5.79 20.55 1.97
CA GLU A 217 -5.92 22.01 1.78
C GLU A 217 -7.37 22.43 1.47
N ASN A 218 -8.09 21.68 0.62
CA ASN A 218 -9.50 21.97 0.36
C ASN A 218 -10.37 21.81 1.61
N GLU A 219 -10.15 20.75 2.40
CA GLU A 219 -10.85 20.54 3.68
C GLU A 219 -10.53 21.65 4.68
N CYS A 220 -9.27 22.10 4.74
CA CYS A 220 -8.87 23.22 5.57
C CYS A 220 -9.64 24.50 5.25
N GLN A 221 -9.72 24.85 3.96
CA GLN A 221 -10.46 26.03 3.52
C GLN A 221 -11.97 25.93 3.81
N GLN A 222 -12.56 24.73 3.68
CA GLN A 222 -13.95 24.49 4.08
C GLN A 222 -14.16 24.68 5.59
N ASN A 223 -13.22 24.20 6.40
CA ASN A 223 -13.30 24.31 7.86
C ASN A 223 -13.04 25.73 8.37
N ILE A 224 -12.15 26.50 7.73
CA ILE A 224 -12.02 27.94 7.96
C ILE A 224 -13.36 28.65 7.67
N THR A 225 -14.00 28.33 6.55
CA THR A 225 -15.31 28.90 6.20
C THR A 225 -16.37 28.55 7.25
N LYS A 226 -16.40 27.29 7.72
CA LYS A 226 -17.31 26.84 8.77
C LYS A 226 -17.06 27.56 10.10
N SER A 227 -15.80 27.73 10.48
CA SER A 227 -15.41 28.47 11.69
C SER A 227 -15.84 29.94 11.61
N ASN A 228 -15.61 30.60 10.48
CA ASN A 228 -16.10 31.97 10.25
C ASN A 228 -17.64 32.08 10.33
N SER A 229 -18.38 31.06 9.87
CA SER A 229 -19.83 31.00 10.02
C SER A 229 -20.27 30.93 11.48
N PHE A 230 -19.59 30.14 12.32
CA PHE A 230 -19.85 30.11 13.77
C PHE A 230 -19.60 31.48 14.41
N ILE A 231 -18.50 32.15 14.05
CA ILE A 231 -18.20 33.51 14.53
C ILE A 231 -19.28 34.51 14.12
N ALA A 232 -19.75 34.46 12.87
CA ALA A 232 -20.81 35.34 12.39
C ALA A 232 -22.15 35.12 13.12
N GLN A 233 -22.35 33.95 13.71
CA GLN A 233 -23.52 33.58 14.52
C GLN A 233 -23.31 33.82 16.03
N ASP A 234 -22.21 34.48 16.42
CA ASP A 234 -21.79 34.67 17.82
C ASP A 234 -21.55 33.36 18.59
N ASN A 235 -21.38 32.25 17.89
CA ASN A 235 -21.11 30.93 18.46
C ASN A 235 -19.60 30.69 18.62
N TRP A 236 -18.97 31.43 19.52
CA TRP A 236 -17.52 31.39 19.74
C TRP A 236 -17.00 30.10 20.38
N LEU A 237 -17.87 29.33 21.05
CA LEU A 237 -17.48 28.05 21.66
C LEU A 237 -17.26 26.96 20.62
N GLU A 238 -18.05 26.95 19.54
CA GLU A 238 -17.94 25.96 18.47
C GLU A 238 -16.97 26.36 17.36
N ALA A 239 -16.63 27.66 17.25
CA ALA A 239 -15.75 28.18 16.21
C ALA A 239 -14.36 27.50 16.12
N PRO A 240 -13.70 27.07 17.22
CA PRO A 240 -12.41 26.35 17.13
C PRO A 240 -12.52 24.93 16.59
N ASN A 241 -13.67 24.25 16.75
CA ASN A 241 -13.79 22.81 16.51
C ASN A 241 -13.43 22.38 15.08
N PRO A 242 -13.86 23.10 14.02
CA PRO A 242 -13.48 22.74 12.65
C PRO A 242 -11.97 22.90 12.37
N ILE A 243 -11.26 23.76 13.10
CA ILE A 243 -9.90 24.20 12.75
C ILE A 243 -8.81 23.76 13.75
N SER A 244 -9.16 22.98 14.77
CA SER A 244 -8.27 22.64 15.89
C SER A 244 -7.13 21.67 15.56
N ASN A 245 -7.28 20.88 14.49
CA ASN A 245 -6.37 19.78 14.18
C ASN A 245 -5.40 20.08 13.01
N TYR A 246 -5.31 21.34 12.57
CA TYR A 246 -4.42 21.73 11.49
C TYR A 246 -3.01 22.07 11.99
N THR A 247 -2.01 21.63 11.23
CA THR A 247 -0.60 21.69 11.61
C THR A 247 0.18 22.72 10.78
N PRO A 248 1.33 23.25 11.28
CA PRO A 248 2.08 24.32 10.61
C PRO A 248 2.67 24.00 9.24
N ASP A 249 2.66 22.75 8.80
CA ASP A 249 3.15 22.30 7.48
C ASP A 249 2.13 22.49 6.36
N MET A 250 0.88 22.80 6.71
CA MET A 250 -0.16 23.12 5.72
C MET A 250 -0.09 24.59 5.30
N THR A 251 -0.41 24.83 4.04
CA THR A 251 -0.41 26.16 3.41
C THR A 251 -1.45 27.06 4.07
N CYS A 252 -2.64 26.52 4.38
CA CYS A 252 -3.72 27.25 5.04
C CYS A 252 -3.45 27.60 6.52
N TYR A 253 -2.38 27.10 7.14
CA TYR A 253 -2.19 27.19 8.58
C TYR A 253 -2.08 28.64 9.08
N THR A 254 -1.55 29.56 8.27
CA THR A 254 -1.49 30.98 8.65
C THR A 254 -2.87 31.57 8.88
N GLU A 255 -3.86 31.19 8.06
CA GLU A 255 -5.25 31.62 8.21
C GLU A 255 -5.90 30.97 9.43
N VAL A 256 -5.68 29.66 9.63
CA VAL A 256 -6.15 28.93 10.83
C VAL A 256 -5.63 29.60 12.09
N LYS A 257 -4.32 29.88 12.16
CA LYS A 257 -3.70 30.54 13.31
C LYS A 257 -4.32 31.91 13.54
N SER A 258 -4.46 32.73 12.50
CA SER A 258 -5.10 34.04 12.62
C SER A 258 -6.53 33.95 13.16
N LEU A 259 -7.27 32.90 12.79
CA LEU A 259 -8.64 32.70 13.26
C LEU A 259 -8.68 32.23 14.71
N LEU A 260 -7.78 31.34 15.11
CA LEU A 260 -7.60 30.94 16.51
C LEU A 260 -7.21 32.12 17.39
N ASP A 261 -6.25 32.94 16.97
CA ASP A 261 -5.82 34.16 17.68
C ASP A 261 -7.03 35.11 17.88
N LYS A 262 -7.84 35.31 16.83
CA LYS A 262 -9.08 36.11 16.91
C LYS A 262 -10.08 35.55 17.93
N ILE A 263 -10.27 34.23 17.98
CA ILE A 263 -11.18 33.59 18.94
C ILE A 263 -10.66 33.74 20.38
N VAL A 264 -9.35 33.54 20.57
CA VAL A 264 -8.68 33.73 21.86
C VAL A 264 -8.81 35.17 22.34
N ASP A 265 -8.59 36.15 21.45
CA ASP A 265 -8.73 37.57 21.76
C ASP A 265 -10.16 37.99 22.10
N HIS A 266 -11.15 37.45 21.39
CA HIS A 266 -12.55 37.68 21.73
C HIS A 266 -12.89 37.17 23.13
N LYS A 267 -12.46 35.94 23.46
CA LYS A 267 -12.63 35.38 24.81
C LYS A 267 -11.91 36.22 25.86
N CYS A 268 -10.69 36.69 25.55
CA CYS A 268 -9.92 37.58 26.42
C CYS A 268 -10.70 38.84 26.77
N ALA A 269 -11.23 39.53 25.75
CA ALA A 269 -11.99 40.76 25.94
C ALA A 269 -13.23 40.56 26.81
N ILE A 270 -13.97 39.46 26.61
CA ILE A 270 -15.12 39.11 27.45
C ILE A 270 -14.70 38.87 28.90
N SER A 271 -13.70 38.01 29.13
CA SER A 271 -13.25 37.65 30.48
C SER A 271 -12.64 38.86 31.21
N LEU A 272 -11.91 39.73 30.52
CA LEU A 272 -11.41 40.97 31.08
C LEU A 272 -12.54 41.95 31.43
N GLY A 273 -13.56 42.05 30.58
CA GLY A 273 -14.76 42.85 30.85
C GLY A 273 -15.51 42.37 32.10
N LYS A 274 -15.71 41.04 32.22
CA LYS A 274 -16.30 40.40 33.41
C LYS A 274 -15.47 40.69 34.66
N ALA A 275 -14.14 40.59 34.57
CA ALA A 275 -13.24 40.87 35.68
C ALA A 275 -13.34 42.32 36.16
N LYS A 276 -13.30 43.29 35.23
CA LYS A 276 -13.46 44.72 35.54
C LYS A 276 -14.82 45.02 36.17
N GLY A 277 -15.90 44.43 35.66
CA GLY A 277 -17.26 44.59 36.19
C GLY A 277 -17.43 44.00 37.60
N ALA A 278 -16.88 42.81 37.83
CA ALA A 278 -16.87 42.19 39.16
C ALA A 278 -16.05 43.03 40.16
N TRP A 279 -14.89 43.53 39.73
CA TRP A 279 -14.07 44.40 40.56
C TRP A 279 -14.78 45.72 40.92
N ALA A 280 -15.42 46.37 39.96
CA ALA A 280 -16.22 47.57 40.20
C ALA A 280 -17.37 47.32 41.20
N SER A 281 -17.84 46.07 41.31
CA SER A 281 -18.87 45.63 42.25
C SER A 281 -18.32 45.15 43.59
N ARG A 282 -17.01 45.31 43.85
CA ARG A 282 -16.28 44.77 45.03
C ARG A 282 -16.35 43.26 45.18
N ASP A 283 -16.53 42.52 44.08
CA ASP A 283 -16.48 41.07 44.04
C ASP A 283 -15.12 40.59 43.53
N SER A 284 -14.13 40.60 44.43
CA SER A 284 -12.77 40.14 44.16
C SER A 284 -12.73 38.68 43.72
N LYS A 285 -13.62 37.81 44.24
CA LYS A 285 -13.60 36.38 43.91
C LYS A 285 -14.02 36.13 42.45
N SER A 286 -15.10 36.77 42.01
CA SER A 286 -15.54 36.67 40.61
C SER A 286 -14.56 37.36 39.66
N ALA A 287 -13.93 38.46 40.08
CA ALA A 287 -12.87 39.11 39.31
C ALA A 287 -11.66 38.18 39.08
N SER A 288 -11.21 37.50 40.14
CA SER A 288 -10.13 36.50 40.06
C SER A 288 -10.49 35.35 39.12
N SER A 289 -11.72 34.84 39.22
CA SER A 289 -12.21 33.73 38.41
C SER A 289 -12.25 34.09 36.93
N ALA A 290 -12.74 35.29 36.60
CA ALA A 290 -12.76 35.77 35.22
C ALA A 290 -11.35 36.03 34.67
N LEU A 291 -10.43 36.58 35.46
CA LEU A 291 -9.02 36.74 35.06
C LEU A 291 -8.35 35.39 34.80
N SER A 292 -8.74 34.34 35.52
CA SER A 292 -8.18 33.00 35.35
C SER A 292 -8.53 32.33 34.02
N GLU A 293 -9.60 32.79 33.35
CA GLU A 293 -10.03 32.29 32.04
C GLU A 293 -9.23 32.91 30.87
N ILE A 294 -8.43 33.95 31.14
CA ILE A 294 -7.64 34.65 30.13
C ILE A 294 -6.38 33.85 29.81
N SER A 295 -6.22 33.51 28.53
CA SER A 295 -5.06 32.78 28.01
C SER A 295 -3.81 33.67 27.94
N PHE A 296 -2.64 33.12 28.21
CA PHE A 296 -1.36 33.86 28.17
C PHE A 296 -1.00 34.41 26.77
N ASP A 297 -1.40 33.69 25.72
CA ASP A 297 -1.13 34.01 24.32
C ASP A 297 -2.10 35.05 23.74
N SER A 298 -3.10 35.46 24.52
CA SER A 298 -4.05 36.50 24.14
C SER A 298 -3.45 37.90 24.18
N SER A 299 -3.97 38.79 23.34
CA SER A 299 -3.57 40.20 23.28
C SER A 299 -3.82 40.97 24.59
N CYS A 300 -4.85 40.60 25.37
CA CYS A 300 -5.22 41.31 26.59
C CYS A 300 -4.56 40.74 27.87
N TYR A 301 -3.66 39.75 27.75
CA TYR A 301 -2.99 39.12 28.88
C TYR A 301 -2.19 40.11 29.74
N LYS A 302 -1.44 41.04 29.13
CA LYS A 302 -0.68 42.06 29.88
C LYS A 302 -1.59 42.99 30.68
N GLU A 303 -2.74 43.34 30.11
CA GLU A 303 -3.74 44.16 30.79
C GLU A 303 -4.40 43.39 31.94
N ALA A 304 -4.71 42.12 31.72
CA ALA A 304 -5.22 41.22 32.76
C ALA A 304 -4.24 41.10 33.94
N GLN A 305 -2.94 40.97 33.68
CA GLN A 305 -1.91 40.98 34.72
C GLN A 305 -1.86 42.30 35.49
N ALA A 306 -1.98 43.44 34.79
CA ALA A 306 -1.99 44.74 35.43
C ALA A 306 -3.20 44.92 36.35
N LEU A 307 -4.41 44.54 35.87
CA LEU A 307 -5.63 44.54 36.66
C LEU A 307 -5.50 43.59 37.86
N PHE A 308 -4.94 42.40 37.65
CA PHE A 308 -4.69 41.44 38.71
C PHE A 308 -3.84 42.04 39.83
N LYS A 309 -2.71 42.69 39.49
CA LYS A 309 -1.82 43.35 40.46
C LYS A 309 -2.51 44.48 41.19
N ALA A 310 -3.33 45.26 40.51
CA ALA A 310 -4.11 46.33 41.13
C ALA A 310 -5.06 45.78 42.20
N ILE A 311 -5.82 44.73 41.88
CA ILE A 311 -6.75 44.09 42.83
C ILE A 311 -6.00 43.52 44.05
N SER A 312 -4.87 42.82 43.84
CA SER A 312 -4.04 42.26 44.93
C SER A 312 -3.55 43.32 45.95
N ASN A 313 -3.37 44.56 45.51
CA ASN A 313 -2.92 45.66 46.36
C ASN A 313 -4.07 46.31 47.15
N ASP A 314 -5.30 46.24 46.64
CA ASP A 314 -6.47 46.94 47.18
C ASP A 314 -7.37 46.07 48.08
N ILE A 315 -7.10 44.76 48.18
CA ILE A 315 -7.86 43.82 49.02
C ILE A 315 -7.24 43.61 50.41
N ASP A 316 -8.10 43.37 51.39
CA ASP A 316 -7.75 43.17 52.80
C ASP A 316 -6.85 41.94 53.01
N ALA A 317 -6.04 41.93 54.07
CA ALA A 317 -5.07 40.86 54.35
C ALA A 317 -5.64 39.43 54.43
N LYS A 318 -6.95 39.29 54.68
CA LYS A 318 -7.65 37.99 54.67
C LYS A 318 -8.01 37.55 53.25
N GLU A 319 -8.55 38.43 52.42
CA GLU A 319 -8.85 38.16 51.01
C GLU A 319 -7.58 37.98 50.17
N LYS A 320 -6.51 38.71 50.53
CA LYS A 320 -5.20 38.60 49.88
C LYS A 320 -4.63 37.19 49.86
N ARG A 321 -4.80 36.41 50.94
CA ARG A 321 -4.29 35.03 51.00
C ARG A 321 -5.02 34.08 50.05
N ASP A 322 -6.34 34.18 49.98
CA ASP A 322 -7.14 33.36 49.06
C ASP A 322 -6.90 33.77 47.60
N TRP A 323 -6.71 35.08 47.37
CA TRP A 323 -6.34 35.66 46.08
C TRP A 323 -4.97 35.19 45.59
N ASP A 324 -3.94 35.24 46.43
CA ASP A 324 -2.58 34.82 46.10
C ASP A 324 -2.51 33.29 45.81
N LEU A 325 -3.33 32.48 46.50
CA LEU A 325 -3.44 31.05 46.21
C LEU A 325 -4.07 30.76 44.84
N GLN A 326 -5.10 31.52 44.45
CA GLN A 326 -5.70 31.41 43.11
C GLN A 326 -4.73 31.87 42.02
N TYR A 327 -3.92 32.89 42.29
CA TYR A 327 -2.86 33.35 41.39
C TYR A 327 -1.79 32.30 41.14
N GLU A 328 -1.28 31.66 42.19
CA GLU A 328 -0.26 30.62 42.06
C GLU A 328 -0.75 29.42 41.25
N LYS A 329 -2.06 29.12 41.30
CA LYS A 329 -2.67 28.08 40.45
C LYS A 329 -2.77 28.55 39.00
N TYR A 330 -3.23 29.77 38.77
CA TYR A 330 -3.30 30.39 37.44
C TYR A 330 -1.93 30.43 36.76
N ASN A 331 -0.93 31.01 37.43
CA ASN A 331 0.41 31.20 36.86
C ASN A 331 1.09 29.86 36.53
N ARG A 332 0.93 28.83 37.38
CA ARG A 332 1.46 27.49 37.09
C ARG A 332 0.79 26.81 35.90
N ASP A 333 -0.53 26.91 35.77
CA ASP A 333 -1.25 26.32 34.65
C ASP A 333 -0.89 26.99 33.30
N GLN A 334 -0.69 28.32 33.31
CA GLN A 334 -0.24 29.06 32.12
C GLN A 334 1.20 28.69 31.73
N VAL A 335 2.13 28.63 32.69
CA VAL A 335 3.53 28.22 32.43
C VAL A 335 3.59 26.79 31.85
N VAL A 336 2.74 25.87 32.33
CA VAL A 336 2.67 24.51 31.77
C VAL A 336 2.16 24.53 30.33
N LYS A 337 1.15 25.34 30.01
CA LYS A 337 0.63 25.50 28.65
C LYS A 337 1.66 26.11 27.70
N GLU A 338 2.43 27.10 28.15
CA GLU A 338 3.56 27.68 27.42
C GLU A 338 4.62 26.61 27.08
N ILE A 339 5.01 25.80 28.06
CA ILE A 339 5.98 24.72 27.87
C ILE A 339 5.46 23.67 26.89
N ILE A 340 4.18 23.28 26.98
CA ILE A 340 3.57 22.29 26.06
C ILE A 340 3.51 22.85 24.63
N ALA A 341 3.11 24.12 24.46
CA ALA A 341 3.04 24.76 23.15
C ALA A 341 4.43 24.84 22.49
N GLU A 342 5.46 25.17 23.26
CA GLU A 342 6.85 25.18 22.78
C GLU A 342 7.33 23.77 22.43
N THR A 343 7.02 22.77 23.27
CA THR A 343 7.36 21.37 23.03
C THR A 343 6.72 20.85 21.74
N ASN A 344 5.45 21.18 21.47
CA ASN A 344 4.75 20.77 20.25
C ASN A 344 5.36 21.42 19.00
N ARG A 345 5.81 22.68 19.08
CA ARG A 345 6.56 23.32 17.99
C ARG A 345 7.86 22.59 17.70
N LEU A 346 8.62 22.23 18.74
CA LEU A 346 9.87 21.48 18.61
C LEU A 346 9.65 20.08 18.02
N ASP A 347 8.59 19.36 18.44
CA ASP A 347 8.25 18.04 17.88
C ASP A 347 7.88 18.15 16.39
N SER A 348 7.12 19.17 16.01
CA SER A 348 6.72 19.38 14.61
C SER A 348 7.93 19.66 13.69
N ASN A 349 8.92 20.42 14.16
CA ASN A 349 10.16 20.66 13.42
C ASN A 349 11.01 19.39 13.33
N SER A 350 11.12 18.64 14.43
CA SER A 350 11.86 17.37 14.46
C SER A 350 11.27 16.33 13.49
N ARG A 351 9.94 16.24 13.41
CA ARG A 351 9.26 15.36 12.44
C ARG A 351 9.54 15.74 10.98
N ARG A 352 9.66 17.05 10.68
CA ARG A 352 10.02 17.50 9.33
C ARG A 352 11.42 17.04 8.94
N GLU A 353 12.40 17.23 9.83
CA GLU A 353 13.77 16.78 9.61
C GLU A 353 13.85 15.26 9.40
N ILE A 354 13.12 14.48 10.20
CA ILE A 354 13.06 13.01 10.05
C ILE A 354 12.46 12.62 8.69
N ASN A 355 11.37 13.25 8.26
CA ASN A 355 10.74 12.94 6.98
C ASN A 355 11.63 13.31 5.80
N GLU A 356 12.36 14.42 5.89
CA GLU A 356 13.31 14.86 4.86
C GLU A 356 14.48 13.87 4.76
N LEU A 357 15.04 13.45 5.90
CA LEU A 357 16.08 12.41 6.01
C LEU A 357 15.61 11.04 5.47
N ASP A 358 14.39 10.61 5.75
CA ASP A 358 13.83 9.36 5.21
C ASP A 358 13.69 9.45 3.68
N SER A 359 13.23 10.58 3.17
CA SER A 359 13.07 10.80 1.73
C SER A 359 14.42 10.75 0.99
N ASP A 360 15.45 11.38 1.54
CA ASP A 360 16.80 11.37 0.96
C ASP A 360 17.46 9.99 1.06
N SER A 361 17.25 9.29 2.18
CA SER A 361 17.71 7.91 2.35
C SER A 361 17.08 6.97 1.30
N ARG A 362 15.77 7.09 1.05
CA ARG A 362 15.08 6.32 0.01
C ARG A 362 15.61 6.62 -1.38
N ARG A 363 15.85 7.90 -1.72
CA ARG A 363 16.47 8.28 -2.99
C ARG A 363 17.82 7.62 -3.17
N LYS A 364 18.67 7.65 -2.13
CA LYS A 364 20.00 7.04 -2.14
C LYS A 364 19.94 5.52 -2.33
N ILE A 365 19.01 4.85 -1.66
CA ILE A 365 18.81 3.40 -1.80
C ILE A 365 18.39 3.06 -3.23
N ASN A 366 17.45 3.81 -3.80
CA ASN A 366 16.99 3.59 -5.17
C ASN A 366 18.10 3.82 -6.22
N GLU A 367 18.94 4.85 -6.02
CA GLU A 367 20.13 5.07 -6.85
C GLU A 367 21.09 3.89 -6.78
N LEU A 368 21.40 3.40 -5.57
CA LEU A 368 22.30 2.27 -5.34
C LEU A 368 21.77 0.96 -5.92
N ASP A 369 20.46 0.72 -5.85
CA ASP A 369 19.81 -0.45 -6.43
C ASP A 369 19.86 -0.42 -7.96
N SER A 370 19.53 0.74 -8.56
CA SER A 370 19.62 0.96 -10.01
C SER A 370 21.05 0.75 -10.55
N ASP A 371 22.04 1.29 -9.85
CA ASP A 371 23.45 1.17 -10.22
C ASP A 371 23.96 -0.28 -10.05
N SER A 372 23.50 -0.98 -9.02
CA SER A 372 23.81 -2.40 -8.82
C SER A 372 23.19 -3.26 -9.91
N GLN A 373 21.95 -2.99 -10.31
CA GLN A 373 21.28 -3.71 -11.40
C GLN A 373 21.97 -3.48 -12.74
N ARG A 374 22.45 -2.26 -13.01
CA ARG A 374 23.26 -1.94 -14.20
C ARG A 374 24.52 -2.79 -14.26
N ARG A 375 25.30 -2.84 -13.17
CA ARG A 375 26.52 -3.68 -13.09
C ARG A 375 26.23 -5.16 -13.33
N VAL A 376 25.16 -5.70 -12.75
CA VAL A 376 24.77 -7.10 -12.96
C VAL A 376 24.43 -7.37 -14.42
N ASN A 377 23.69 -6.45 -15.06
CA ASN A 377 23.33 -6.57 -16.47
C ASN A 377 24.57 -6.51 -17.38
N GLU A 378 25.54 -5.63 -17.08
CA GLU A 378 26.81 -5.56 -17.81
C GLU A 378 27.63 -6.86 -17.69
N ILE A 379 27.75 -7.41 -16.48
CA ILE A 379 28.45 -8.68 -16.23
C ILE A 379 27.77 -9.82 -16.99
N ASN A 380 26.44 -9.87 -16.97
CA ASN A 380 25.68 -10.88 -17.70
C ASN A 380 25.88 -10.77 -19.21
N ALA A 381 25.89 -9.54 -19.76
CA ALA A 381 26.16 -9.31 -21.18
C ALA A 381 27.57 -9.76 -21.58
N GLN A 382 28.58 -9.44 -20.74
CA GLN A 382 29.95 -9.88 -20.95
C GLN A 382 30.08 -11.42 -20.92
N ASN A 383 29.43 -12.08 -19.97
CA ASN A 383 29.44 -13.55 -19.88
C ASN A 383 28.82 -14.18 -21.13
N LYS A 384 27.71 -13.62 -21.63
CA LYS A 384 27.03 -14.09 -22.84
C LYS A 384 27.91 -13.94 -24.09
N THR A 385 28.67 -12.84 -24.17
CA THR A 385 29.62 -12.62 -25.26
C THR A 385 30.74 -13.66 -25.23
N LYS A 386 31.29 -13.96 -24.05
CA LYS A 386 32.29 -15.02 -23.88
C LYS A 386 31.75 -16.40 -24.25
N GLU A 387 30.50 -16.67 -23.90
CA GLU A 387 29.85 -17.94 -24.20
C GLU A 387 29.63 -18.14 -25.72
N ILE A 388 29.18 -17.09 -26.42
CA ILE A 388 29.05 -17.08 -27.89
C ILE A 388 30.41 -17.31 -28.56
N GLU A 389 31.46 -16.64 -28.09
CA GLU A 389 32.81 -16.80 -28.63
C GLU A 389 33.33 -18.23 -28.42
N ALA A 390 33.11 -18.82 -27.24
CA ALA A 390 33.48 -20.21 -26.98
C ALA A 390 32.73 -21.18 -27.91
N MET A 391 31.42 -21.00 -28.11
CA MET A 391 30.63 -21.82 -29.04
C MET A 391 31.12 -21.68 -30.47
N ARG A 392 31.48 -20.46 -30.90
CA ARG A 392 32.04 -20.20 -32.22
C ARG A 392 33.35 -20.97 -32.42
N GLN A 393 34.25 -20.96 -31.44
CA GLN A 393 35.51 -21.70 -31.53
C GLN A 393 35.30 -23.21 -31.60
N VAL A 394 34.36 -23.75 -30.82
CA VAL A 394 33.97 -25.17 -30.90
C VAL A 394 33.42 -25.51 -32.29
N GLY A 395 32.56 -24.66 -32.86
CA GLY A 395 32.00 -24.86 -34.19
C GLY A 395 33.07 -24.85 -35.30
N ILE A 396 34.04 -23.95 -35.22
CA ILE A 396 35.18 -23.90 -36.15
C ILE A 396 36.00 -25.20 -36.04
N ALA A 397 36.37 -25.61 -34.83
CA ALA A 397 37.14 -26.83 -34.60
C ALA A 397 36.39 -28.09 -35.08
N TYR A 398 35.06 -28.14 -34.93
CA TYR A 398 34.24 -29.23 -35.45
C TYR A 398 34.23 -29.27 -36.98
N ALA A 399 34.10 -28.12 -37.63
CA ALA A 399 34.11 -28.02 -39.09
C ALA A 399 35.46 -28.42 -39.70
N GLU A 400 36.57 -28.04 -39.06
CA GLU A 400 37.92 -28.44 -39.49
C GLU A 400 38.14 -29.95 -39.39
N ASN A 401 37.54 -30.61 -38.38
CA ASN A 401 37.70 -32.05 -38.14
C ASN A 401 36.61 -32.92 -38.78
N GLN A 402 35.74 -32.36 -39.62
CA GLN A 402 34.64 -33.11 -40.21
C GLN A 402 35.15 -34.05 -41.35
N PRO A 403 34.82 -35.35 -41.31
CA PRO A 403 35.30 -36.30 -42.32
C PRO A 403 34.70 -35.98 -43.71
N ARG A 404 35.58 -35.77 -44.70
CA ARG A 404 35.17 -35.45 -46.08
C ARG A 404 34.65 -36.70 -46.79
N VAL A 405 33.33 -36.82 -46.93
CA VAL A 405 32.69 -37.89 -47.72
C VAL A 405 32.73 -37.52 -49.20
N LYS A 406 33.43 -38.32 -50.02
CA LYS A 406 33.38 -38.22 -51.49
C LYS A 406 32.18 -39.02 -52.00
N TYR A 407 31.13 -38.34 -52.46
CA TYR A 407 30.04 -38.98 -53.18
C TYR A 407 30.49 -39.31 -54.61
N LYS A 408 30.52 -40.60 -54.96
CA LYS A 408 30.62 -41.05 -56.35
C LYS A 408 29.25 -40.87 -57.01
N LEU A 409 29.15 -39.92 -57.93
CA LEU A 409 28.01 -39.83 -58.85
C LEU A 409 28.08 -41.04 -59.78
N LEU A 410 27.06 -41.91 -59.71
CA LEU A 410 26.90 -43.07 -60.58
C LEU A 410 26.54 -42.57 -61.99
N LYS A 411 27.28 -43.04 -62.99
CA LYS A 411 27.00 -42.89 -64.42
C LYS A 411 26.16 -44.05 -64.92
#